data_AF-A0A149TN58-F1
#
_entry.id   AF-A0A149TN58-F1
#
_cell.length_a   1.000
_cell.length_b   1.000
_cell.length_c   1.000
_cell.angle_alpha   90.00
_cell.angle_beta   90.00
_cell.angle_gamma   90.00
#
_symmetry.space_group_name_H-M   'P 1'
#
loop_
_entity.id
_entity.type
_entity.pdbx_description
1 polymer ?
#
loop_
_entity_poly.entity_id
_entity_poly.type
_entity_poly.pdbx_seq_one_letter_code
_entity_poly.pdbx_strand_id
1 'polypeptide(L)'
;MPLYCIQKSSDGTIVACSSFSDEKTAVPAGFTVCTSDEYLAAKDSLFNCLRMQARRALTEVQQDAVLAVAMGQTFSPQMQTFVKALQAIADGTDQTSTVLPTKPGASQT
;
A
#
# COMPACT_ATOMS: atom_id res chain seq x y z
N MET A 1 -10.64 8.88 -26.80
CA MET A 1 -10.85 8.61 -25.37
C MET A 1 -9.61 7.91 -24.81
N PRO A 2 -9.12 8.30 -23.62
CA PRO A 2 -8.01 7.61 -22.96
C PRO A 2 -8.37 6.14 -22.71
N LEU A 3 -7.39 5.25 -22.91
CA LEU A 3 -7.52 3.83 -22.64
C LEU A 3 -7.13 3.57 -21.18
N TYR A 4 -8.05 3.07 -20.38
CA TYR A 4 -7.78 2.68 -19.00
C TYR A 4 -7.49 1.19 -18.90
N CYS A 5 -6.46 0.84 -18.15
CA CYS A 5 -5.98 -0.52 -18.00
C CYS A 5 -5.66 -0.82 -16.53
N ILE A 6 -6.05 -2.00 -16.06
CA ILE A 6 -5.78 -2.52 -14.72
C ILE A 6 -5.12 -3.88 -14.82
N GLN A 7 -4.12 -4.13 -13.97
CA GLN A 7 -3.49 -5.42 -13.82
C GLN A 7 -4.00 -6.06 -12.54
N LYS A 8 -4.53 -7.28 -12.66
CA LYS A 8 -4.96 -8.12 -11.54
C LYS A 8 -3.95 -9.25 -11.37
N SER A 9 -3.66 -9.60 -10.12
CA SER A 9 -3.02 -10.89 -9.80
C SER A 9 -3.99 -12.05 -10.04
N SER A 10 -3.48 -13.28 -10.04
CA SER A 10 -4.29 -14.50 -10.15
C SER A 10 -5.37 -14.62 -9.07
N ASP A 11 -5.19 -13.93 -7.94
CA ASP A 11 -6.14 -13.83 -6.82
C ASP A 11 -7.22 -12.75 -7.02
N GLY A 12 -7.16 -11.98 -8.11
CA GLY A 12 -8.10 -10.89 -8.40
C GLY A 12 -7.72 -9.54 -7.78
N THR A 13 -6.69 -9.48 -6.92
CA THR A 13 -6.17 -8.23 -6.36
C THR A 13 -5.61 -7.32 -7.45
N ILE A 14 -5.97 -6.04 -7.44
CA ILE A 14 -5.37 -5.02 -8.31
C ILE A 14 -3.91 -4.80 -7.87
N VAL A 15 -2.96 -4.97 -8.80
CA VAL A 15 -1.52 -4.78 -8.54
C VAL A 15 -0.92 -3.60 -9.28
N ALA A 16 -1.56 -3.14 -10.37
CA ALA A 16 -1.18 -1.93 -11.07
C ALA A 16 -2.36 -1.32 -11.83
N CYS A 17 -2.32 -0.01 -12.01
CA CYS A 17 -3.26 0.74 -12.84
C CYS A 17 -2.46 1.63 -13.79
N SER A 18 -2.87 1.73 -15.06
CA SER A 18 -2.24 2.62 -16.04
C SER A 18 -3.28 3.19 -17.00
N SER A 19 -3.14 4.48 -17.33
CA SER A 19 -3.93 5.14 -18.36
C SER A 19 -3.02 5.50 -19.54
N PHE A 20 -3.43 5.13 -20.75
CA PHE A 20 -2.70 5.43 -21.96
C PHE A 20 -3.47 6.46 -22.79
N SER A 21 -2.74 7.42 -23.35
CA SER A 21 -3.28 8.36 -24.35
C SER A 21 -3.68 7.60 -25.63
N ASP A 22 -4.53 8.23 -26.44
CA ASP A 22 -5.33 7.69 -27.55
C ASP A 22 -4.60 6.88 -28.65
N GLU A 23 -3.28 6.77 -28.60
CA GLU A 23 -2.46 6.15 -29.65
C GLU A 23 -1.98 4.72 -29.33
N LYS A 24 -2.36 4.15 -28.17
CA LYS A 24 -1.91 2.80 -27.81
C LYS A 24 -2.86 1.72 -28.34
N THR A 25 -2.46 1.06 -29.42
CA THR A 25 -3.20 -0.03 -30.08
C THR A 25 -3.03 -1.40 -29.43
N ALA A 26 -2.13 -1.54 -28.45
CA ALA A 26 -1.84 -2.80 -27.78
C ALA A 26 -1.78 -2.63 -26.26
N VAL A 27 -2.62 -3.40 -25.58
CA VAL A 27 -2.62 -3.52 -24.12
C VAL A 27 -1.38 -4.34 -23.73
N PRO A 28 -0.49 -3.84 -22.86
CA PRO A 28 0.66 -4.60 -22.41
C PRO A 28 0.22 -5.89 -21.69
N ALA A 29 1.00 -6.96 -21.87
CA ALA A 29 0.68 -8.26 -21.28
C ALA A 29 0.49 -8.16 -19.76
N GLY A 30 -0.58 -8.77 -19.25
CA GLY A 30 -0.98 -8.72 -17.85
C GLY A 30 -1.99 -7.61 -17.52
N PHE A 31 -2.15 -6.59 -18.38
CA PHE A 31 -3.18 -5.57 -18.19
C PHE A 31 -4.48 -5.94 -18.91
N THR A 32 -5.60 -5.57 -18.30
CA THR A 32 -6.95 -5.71 -18.85
C THR A 32 -7.56 -4.33 -19.02
N VAL A 33 -8.17 -4.07 -20.17
CA VAL A 33 -8.89 -2.81 -20.42
C VAL A 33 -10.11 -2.74 -19.51
N CYS A 34 -10.35 -1.59 -18.90
CA CYS A 34 -11.50 -1.35 -18.04
C CYS A 34 -12.12 0.02 -18.34
N THR A 35 -13.31 0.25 -17.79
CA THR A 35 -13.95 1.57 -17.84
C THR A 35 -13.24 2.58 -16.94
N SER A 36 -13.52 3.87 -17.13
CA SER A 36 -12.98 4.94 -16.28
C SER A 36 -13.39 4.78 -14.81
N ASP A 37 -14.60 4.29 -14.56
CA ASP A 37 -15.12 4.06 -13.21
C ASP A 37 -14.38 2.90 -12.53
N GLU A 38 -14.24 1.78 -13.23
CA GLU A 38 -13.43 0.65 -12.77
C GLU A 38 -11.96 1.04 -12.52
N TYR A 39 -11.40 1.93 -13.35
CA TYR A 39 -10.05 2.44 -13.16
C TYR A 39 -9.93 3.28 -11.89
N LEU A 40 -10.89 4.15 -11.60
CA LEU A 40 -10.91 4.95 -10.38
C LEU A 40 -11.08 4.07 -9.14
N ALA A 41 -11.97 3.08 -9.18
CA ALA A 41 -12.16 2.12 -8.09
C ALA A 41 -10.92 1.24 -7.87
N ALA A 42 -10.28 0.80 -8.96
CA ALA A 42 -9.04 0.03 -8.91
C ALA A 42 -7.88 0.88 -8.40
N LYS A 43 -7.80 2.15 -8.81
CA LYS A 43 -6.84 3.11 -8.31
C LYS A 43 -7.06 3.39 -6.82
N ASP A 44 -8.28 3.64 -6.38
CA ASP A 44 -8.60 3.80 -4.96
C ASP A 44 -8.20 2.55 -4.18
N SER A 45 -8.57 1.36 -4.67
CA SER A 45 -8.14 0.10 -4.06
C SER A 45 -6.62 -0.04 -4.04
N LEU A 46 -5.89 0.37 -5.08
CA LEU A 46 -4.43 0.30 -5.12
C LEU A 46 -3.76 1.31 -4.16
N PHE A 47 -4.27 2.54 -4.12
CA PHE A 47 -3.71 3.65 -3.33
C PHE A 47 -4.18 3.67 -1.87
N ASN A 48 -5.33 3.06 -1.58
CA ASN A 48 -5.93 2.99 -0.26
C ASN A 48 -5.82 1.58 0.35
N CYS A 49 -5.21 0.61 -0.34
CA CYS A 49 -4.99 -0.73 0.22
C CYS A 49 -3.96 -0.71 1.37
N LEU A 50 -4.14 -1.65 2.30
CA LEU A 50 -3.32 -1.87 3.48
C LEU A 50 -1.82 -1.94 3.17
N ARG A 51 -1.41 -2.46 2.00
CA ARG A 51 -0.01 -2.42 1.56
C ARG A 51 0.54 -1.00 1.46
N MET A 52 -0.20 -0.09 0.83
CA MET A 52 0.26 1.28 0.68
C MET A 52 0.21 2.02 2.03
N GLN A 53 -0.85 1.80 2.81
CA GLN A 53 -0.95 2.33 4.17
C GLN A 53 0.22 1.84 5.05
N ALA A 54 0.61 0.56 4.92
CA ALA A 54 1.71 -0.01 5.67
C ALA A 54 3.06 0.54 5.25
N ARG A 55 3.28 0.77 3.95
CA ARG A 55 4.48 1.44 3.45
C ARG A 55 4.57 2.88 3.94
N ARG A 56 3.46 3.61 3.99
CA ARG A 56 3.42 4.98 4.55
C ARG A 56 3.79 4.96 6.04
N ALA A 57 3.16 4.08 6.81
CA ALA A 57 3.44 3.93 8.22
C ALA A 57 4.91 3.50 8.46
N LEU A 58 5.49 2.63 7.63
CA LEU A 58 6.92 2.28 7.73
C LEU A 58 7.84 3.48 7.53
N THR A 59 7.52 4.37 6.59
CA THR A 59 8.26 5.62 6.38
C THR A 59 8.12 6.55 7.59
N GLU A 60 6.90 6.70 8.13
CA GLU A 60 6.66 7.49 9.34
C GLU A 60 7.44 6.95 10.54
N VAL A 61 7.43 5.63 10.75
CA VAL A 61 8.13 4.97 11.84
C VAL A 61 9.65 5.13 11.72
N GLN A 62 10.20 5.13 10.50
CA GLN A 62 11.61 5.43 10.29
C GLN A 62 11.96 6.87 10.68
N GLN A 63 11.12 7.85 10.35
CA GLN A 63 11.33 9.23 10.79
C GLN A 63 11.24 9.36 12.32
N ASP A 64 10.25 8.72 12.94
CA ASP A 64 10.13 8.64 14.40
C ASP A 64 11.36 8.00 15.04
N ALA A 65 11.91 6.95 14.45
CA ALA A 65 13.12 6.27 14.95
C ALA A 65 14.32 7.19 14.96
N VAL A 66 14.53 7.96 13.88
CA VAL A 66 15.61 8.94 13.80
C VAL A 66 15.43 10.02 14.87
N LEU A 67 14.19 10.50 15.07
CA LEU A 67 13.89 11.50 16.09
C LEU A 67 14.09 10.96 17.52
N ALA A 68 13.64 9.73 17.78
CA ALA A 68 13.79 9.05 19.07
C ALA A 68 15.26 8.87 19.41
N VAL A 69 16.08 8.40 18.46
CA VAL A 69 17.54 8.29 18.64
C VAL A 69 18.18 9.65 18.91
N ALA A 70 17.76 10.70 18.18
CA ALA A 70 18.24 12.06 18.42
C ALA A 70 17.87 12.60 19.81
N MET A 71 16.75 12.14 20.38
CA MET A 71 16.32 12.44 21.75
C MET A 71 16.88 11.48 22.82
N GLY A 72 17.76 10.54 22.44
CA GLY A 72 18.27 9.50 23.35
C GLY A 72 17.23 8.46 23.78
N GLN A 73 16.07 8.41 23.13
CA GLN A 73 15.03 7.42 23.35
C GLN A 73 15.29 6.15 22.53
N THR A 74 15.01 5.00 23.11
CA THR A 74 15.22 3.70 22.46
C THR A 74 13.91 3.17 21.88
N PHE A 75 13.99 2.51 20.71
CA PHE A 75 12.85 1.87 20.08
C PHE A 75 12.31 0.71 20.93
N SER A 76 11.11 0.88 21.48
CA SER A 76 10.47 -0.12 22.32
C SER A 76 10.19 -1.44 21.57
N PRO A 77 10.14 -2.59 22.27
CA PRO A 77 9.78 -3.89 21.66
C PRO A 77 8.44 -3.86 20.92
N GLN A 78 7.46 -3.10 21.42
CA GLN A 78 6.17 -2.91 20.76
C GLN A 78 6.30 -2.25 19.39
N MET A 79 7.19 -1.27 19.26
CA MET A 79 7.47 -0.57 17.99
C MET A 79 8.12 -1.53 16.98
N GLN A 80 8.96 -2.46 17.44
CA GLN A 80 9.54 -3.50 16.58
C GLN A 80 8.49 -4.50 16.07
N THR A 81 7.57 -4.93 16.94
CA THR A 81 6.42 -5.78 16.54
C THR A 81 5.54 -5.06 15.54
N PHE A 82 5.27 -3.77 15.77
CA PHE A 82 4.51 -2.93 14.85
C PHE A 82 5.17 -2.87 13.45
N VAL A 83 6.48 -2.57 13.39
CA VAL A 83 7.24 -2.56 12.13
C VAL A 83 7.18 -3.92 11.42
N LYS A 84 7.32 -5.03 12.14
CA LYS A 84 7.22 -6.37 11.56
C LYS A 84 5.84 -6.63 10.95
N ALA A 85 4.77 -6.25 11.64
CA ALA A 85 3.41 -6.39 11.12
C ALA A 85 3.20 -5.52 9.86
N LEU A 86 3.66 -4.27 9.88
CA LEU A 86 3.60 -3.40 8.70
C LEU A 86 4.43 -3.96 7.54
N GLN A 87 5.62 -4.52 7.79
CA GLN A 87 6.42 -5.17 6.76
C GLN A 87 5.69 -6.38 6.19
N ALA A 88 5.09 -7.23 7.03
CA ALA A 88 4.35 -8.40 6.57
C ALA A 88 3.17 -8.02 5.67
N ILE A 89 2.44 -6.95 6.03
CA ILE A 89 1.35 -6.39 5.23
C ILE A 89 1.89 -5.78 3.94
N ALA A 90 2.93 -4.94 4.02
CA ALA A 90 3.53 -4.24 2.88
C ALA A 90 4.13 -5.20 1.84
N ASP A 91 4.82 -6.25 2.29
CA ASP A 91 5.39 -7.32 1.47
C ASP A 91 4.29 -8.24 0.90
N GLY A 92 3.16 -8.32 1.60
CA GLY A 92 2.02 -9.11 1.16
C GLY A 92 2.01 -10.56 1.64
N THR A 93 2.95 -10.92 2.50
CA THR A 93 2.91 -12.13 3.33
C THR A 93 1.73 -12.16 4.30
N ASP A 94 1.25 -10.99 4.75
CA ASP A 94 0.03 -10.88 5.52
C ASP A 94 -1.15 -10.59 4.59
N GLN A 95 -2.00 -11.60 4.40
CA GLN A 95 -3.20 -11.55 3.55
C GLN A 95 -4.49 -11.60 4.37
N THR A 96 -4.37 -11.75 5.69
CA THR A 96 -5.50 -11.88 6.62
C THR A 96 -5.87 -10.56 7.28
N SER A 97 -4.93 -9.62 7.39
CA SER A 97 -5.21 -8.31 7.96
C SER A 97 -6.13 -7.52 7.03
N THR A 98 -7.21 -7.01 7.61
CA THR A 98 -8.17 -6.12 6.96
C THR A 98 -8.03 -4.67 7.42
N VAL A 99 -7.17 -4.42 8.43
CA VAL A 99 -6.89 -3.10 9.01
C VAL A 99 -5.40 -2.97 9.29
N LEU A 100 -4.92 -1.72 9.34
CA LEU A 100 -3.53 -1.44 9.71
C LEU A 100 -3.34 -1.72 11.21
N PRO A 101 -2.21 -2.30 11.64
CA PRO A 101 -1.89 -2.37 13.07
C PRO A 101 -1.85 -0.96 13.68
N THR A 102 -2.14 -0.86 14.98
CA THR A 102 -2.15 0.42 15.69
C THR A 102 -0.72 0.80 16.11
N LYS A 103 -0.30 2.04 15.85
CA LYS A 103 1.02 2.54 16.26
C LYS A 103 1.13 2.56 17.80
N PRO A 104 2.16 1.93 18.39
CA PRO A 104 2.36 1.99 19.84
C PRO A 104 2.71 3.43 20.26
N GLY A 105 2.00 3.96 21.25
CA GLY A 105 2.05 5.36 21.67
C GLY A 105 0.88 6.22 21.15
N ALA A 106 0.09 5.73 20.20
CA ALA A 106 -1.27 6.23 19.99
C ALA A 106 -2.17 5.64 21.09
N SER A 107 -2.04 6.16 22.31
CA SER A 107 -3.04 5.90 23.34
C SER A 107 -4.39 6.29 22.78
N GLN A 108 -5.30 5.32 22.73
CA GLN A 108 -6.73 5.55 22.57
C GLN A 108 -7.11 6.69 23.52
N THR A 109 -7.53 7.83 22.97
CA THR A 109 -8.29 8.84 23.69
C THR A 109 -9.62 8.97 22.99
#